data_AF-A0A8S2YBJ2-F1
#
_entry.id   AF-A0A8S2YBJ2-F1
#
_cell.length_a   1.000
_cell.length_b   1.000
_cell.length_c   1.000
_cell.angle_alpha   90.00
_cell.angle_beta   90.00
_cell.angle_gamma   90.00
#
_symmetry.space_group_name_H-M   'P 1'
#
loop_
_entity.id
_entity.type
_entity.pdbx_description
1 polymer ?
#
loop_
_entity_poly.entity_id
_entity_poly.type
_entity_poly.pdbx_seq_one_letter_code
_entity_poly.pdbx_strand_id
1 'polypeptide(L)'
;FRSQYTNFKLVKSDRDKDRDRQSETDGPNNRELLLWIVRLIIVDPYLMLHNPNKLDHETQMSTFELINGLVSLVHDSSMPDVAHTTMESLLVLHEKENIELWNPEACINTFWSISSQVLFSISQKLVLHQIYNYPSVLKWLREILMLRNTFLLHDKDNAYLGSNIPMA
;
A
#
# COMPACT_ATOMS: atom_id res chain seq x y z
N PHE A 1 66.39 -8.25 14.74
CA PHE A 1 66.05 -7.08 13.89
C PHE A 1 65.75 -7.55 12.47
N ARG A 2 64.52 -7.28 12.01
CA ARG A 2 63.97 -7.24 10.64
C ARG A 2 63.98 -8.47 9.70
N SER A 3 62.75 -8.96 9.55
CA SER A 3 62.06 -9.71 8.49
C SER A 3 62.40 -9.34 7.02
N GLN A 4 62.38 -10.35 6.15
CA GLN A 4 62.12 -10.22 4.71
C GLN A 4 60.94 -11.11 4.29
N TYR A 5 59.89 -10.44 3.80
CA TYR A 5 58.88 -10.81 2.82
C TYR A 5 58.42 -12.27 2.69
N THR A 6 57.20 -12.53 3.16
CA THR A 6 56.31 -13.54 2.56
C THR A 6 55.05 -12.84 2.07
N ASN A 7 54.82 -12.91 0.75
CA ASN A 7 53.61 -12.48 0.07
C ASN A 7 52.43 -13.36 0.51
N PHE A 8 51.52 -12.83 1.32
CA PHE A 8 50.18 -13.41 1.47
C PHE A 8 49.25 -12.76 0.45
N LYS A 9 48.99 -13.47 -0.65
CA LYS A 9 47.77 -13.21 -1.44
C LYS A 9 46.59 -13.62 -0.56
N LEU A 10 45.81 -12.64 -0.11
CA LEU A 10 44.47 -12.89 0.43
C LEU A 10 43.62 -13.52 -0.67
N VAL A 11 43.47 -14.85 -0.63
CA VAL A 11 42.39 -15.52 -1.34
C VAL A 11 41.11 -15.14 -0.60
N LYS A 12 40.33 -14.21 -1.17
CA LYS A 12 38.97 -13.93 -0.70
C LYS A 12 38.19 -15.24 -0.75
N SER A 13 37.62 -15.65 0.39
CA SER A 13 36.80 -16.87 0.46
C SER A 13 35.53 -16.69 -0.37
N ASP A 14 35.07 -17.74 -1.04
CA ASP A 14 33.86 -17.69 -1.89
C ASP A 14 32.60 -17.22 -1.14
N ARG A 15 32.60 -17.27 0.20
CA ARG A 15 31.52 -16.76 1.05
C ARG A 15 31.39 -15.23 1.08
N ASP A 16 32.46 -14.49 0.79
CA ASP A 16 32.40 -13.02 0.70
C ASP A 16 31.94 -12.56 -0.70
N LYS A 17 32.12 -13.38 -1.75
CA LYS A 17 31.61 -13.07 -3.09
C LYS A 17 30.10 -13.23 -3.20
N ASP A 18 29.49 -14.12 -2.42
CA ASP A 18 28.03 -14.31 -2.42
C ASP A 18 27.27 -13.24 -1.63
N ARG A 19 27.90 -12.63 -0.61
CA ARG A 19 27.29 -11.50 0.11
C ARG A 19 27.30 -10.20 -0.71
N ASP A 20 28.36 -9.95 -1.48
CA ASP A 20 28.43 -8.80 -2.39
C ASP A 20 27.56 -8.96 -3.65
N ARG A 21 27.17 -10.20 -4.01
CA ARG A 21 26.27 -10.46 -5.16
C ARG A 21 24.79 -10.31 -4.83
N GLN A 22 24.39 -10.43 -3.56
CA GLN A 22 23.00 -10.26 -3.15
C GLN A 22 22.57 -8.79 -3.05
N SER A 23 23.51 -7.85 -3.00
CA SER A 23 23.24 -6.41 -3.04
C SER A 23 23.19 -5.82 -4.47
N GLU A 24 23.59 -6.59 -5.49
CA GLU A 24 23.61 -6.13 -6.90
C GLU A 24 22.35 -6.50 -7.70
N THR A 25 21.44 -7.33 -7.18
CA THR A 25 20.22 -7.75 -7.90
C THR A 25 19.01 -6.84 -7.70
N ASP A 26 19.00 -6.01 -6.66
CA ASP A 26 18.02 -4.93 -6.51
C ASP A 26 18.51 -3.72 -7.29
N GLY A 27 18.35 -3.78 -8.61
CA GLY A 27 18.72 -2.67 -9.48
C GLY A 27 17.98 -1.39 -9.06
N PRO A 28 18.61 -0.21 -9.15
CA PRO A 28 18.01 1.10 -8.83
C PRO A 28 16.69 1.39 -9.58
N ASN A 29 16.31 0.54 -10.54
CA ASN A 29 15.14 0.66 -11.40
C ASN A 29 13.83 0.11 -10.77
N ASN A 30 13.88 -0.85 -9.83
CA ASN A 30 12.65 -1.46 -9.27
C ASN A 30 11.87 -0.48 -8.39
N ARG A 31 12.58 0.24 -7.52
CA ARG A 31 12.01 1.30 -6.67
C ARG A 31 11.42 2.42 -7.52
N GLU A 32 12.13 2.85 -8.55
CA GLU A 32 11.69 3.92 -9.44
C GLU A 32 10.47 3.50 -10.26
N LEU A 33 10.46 2.27 -10.79
CA LEU A 33 9.30 1.69 -11.44
C LEU A 33 8.08 1.65 -10.50
N LEU A 34 8.26 1.17 -9.26
CA LEU A 34 7.20 1.14 -8.26
C LEU A 34 6.66 2.55 -7.98
N LEU A 35 7.54 3.54 -7.82
CA LEU A 35 7.14 4.94 -7.64
C LEU A 35 6.29 5.43 -8.82
N TRP A 36 6.70 5.14 -10.06
CA TRP A 36 5.93 5.51 -11.26
C TRP A 36 4.57 4.82 -11.33
N ILE A 37 4.50 3.53 -10.97
CA ILE A 37 3.23 2.79 -10.89
C ILE A 37 2.29 3.45 -9.88
N VAL A 38 2.77 3.79 -8.68
CA VAL A 38 1.95 4.45 -7.65
C VAL A 38 1.51 5.84 -8.10
N ARG A 39 2.37 6.61 -8.77
CA ARG A 39 2.01 7.92 -9.34
C ARG A 39 0.93 7.81 -10.42
N LEU A 40 0.92 6.75 -11.20
CA LEU A 40 -0.10 6.53 -12.21
C LEU A 40 -1.50 6.44 -11.57
N ILE A 41 -1.60 5.82 -10.39
CA ILE A 41 -2.86 5.73 -9.61
C ILE A 41 -3.36 7.11 -9.20
N ILE A 42 -2.45 8.01 -8.82
CA ILE A 42 -2.80 9.39 -8.44
C ILE A 42 -3.35 10.15 -9.65
N VAL A 43 -2.75 9.96 -10.82
CA VAL A 43 -3.13 10.66 -12.04
C VAL A 43 -4.44 10.11 -12.63
N ASP A 44 -4.58 8.79 -12.67
CA ASP A 44 -5.74 8.12 -13.23
C ASP A 44 -6.00 6.77 -12.52
N PRO A 45 -6.83 6.78 -11.44
CA PRO A 45 -7.15 5.57 -10.70
C PRO A 45 -7.98 4.57 -11.52
N TYR A 46 -8.62 5.01 -12.61
CA TYR A 46 -9.40 4.15 -13.50
C TYR A 46 -8.51 3.07 -14.14
N LEU A 47 -7.24 3.38 -14.42
CA LEU A 47 -6.29 2.42 -14.98
C LEU A 47 -6.06 1.19 -14.10
N MET A 48 -6.28 1.31 -12.78
CA MET A 48 -6.12 0.19 -11.83
C MET A 48 -7.45 -0.40 -11.37
N LEU A 49 -8.52 0.39 -11.37
CA LEU A 49 -9.84 -0.04 -10.89
C LEU A 49 -10.74 -0.59 -11.99
N HIS A 50 -10.55 -0.16 -13.25
CA HIS A 50 -11.41 -0.58 -14.33
C HIS A 50 -10.98 -1.93 -14.91
N ASN A 51 -11.88 -2.91 -14.83
CA ASN A 51 -11.74 -4.17 -15.54
C ASN A 51 -13.09 -4.63 -16.13
N PRO A 52 -13.40 -4.28 -17.39
CA PRO A 52 -14.72 -4.50 -17.97
C PRO A 52 -15.04 -5.97 -18.25
N ASN A 53 -14.06 -6.87 -18.14
CA ASN A 53 -14.21 -8.29 -18.48
C ASN A 53 -14.24 -9.21 -17.24
N LYS A 54 -14.16 -8.67 -16.02
CA LYS A 54 -14.15 -9.46 -14.77
C LYS A 54 -15.54 -9.64 -14.20
N LEU A 55 -15.77 -10.80 -13.57
CA LEU A 55 -16.96 -11.05 -12.76
C LEU A 55 -16.89 -10.23 -11.45
N ASP A 56 -18.03 -9.89 -10.86
CA ASP A 56 -18.18 -9.10 -9.62
C ASP A 56 -17.16 -9.44 -8.50
N HIS A 57 -17.11 -10.72 -8.12
CA HIS A 57 -16.20 -11.20 -7.07
C HIS A 57 -14.72 -11.02 -7.44
N GLU A 58 -14.34 -11.17 -8.71
CA GLU A 58 -12.97 -10.98 -9.17
C GLU A 58 -12.58 -9.49 -9.14
N THR A 59 -13.53 -8.60 -9.43
CA THR A 59 -13.37 -7.15 -9.32
C THR A 59 -13.09 -6.75 -7.87
N GLN A 60 -13.91 -7.20 -6.92
CA GLN A 60 -13.69 -6.95 -5.49
C GLN A 60 -12.31 -7.43 -5.02
N MET A 61 -11.93 -8.67 -5.37
CA MET A 61 -10.65 -9.25 -4.95
C MET A 61 -9.46 -8.48 -5.54
N SER A 62 -9.54 -8.06 -6.80
CA SER A 62 -8.47 -7.29 -7.43
C SER A 62 -8.26 -5.93 -6.74
N THR A 63 -9.35 -5.23 -6.43
CA THR A 63 -9.29 -3.95 -5.71
C THR A 63 -8.77 -4.15 -4.28
N PHE A 64 -9.18 -5.23 -3.62
CA PHE A 64 -8.69 -5.59 -2.28
C PHE A 64 -7.18 -5.87 -2.27
N GLU A 65 -6.67 -6.66 -3.21
CA GLU A 65 -5.24 -6.97 -3.33
C GLU A 65 -4.42 -5.72 -3.64
N LEU A 66 -4.88 -4.88 -4.56
CA LEU A 66 -4.26 -3.59 -4.89
C LEU A 66 -4.12 -2.71 -3.66
N ILE A 67 -5.22 -2.45 -2.95
CA ILE A 67 -5.23 -1.54 -1.80
C ILE A 67 -4.39 -2.10 -0.65
N ASN A 68 -4.43 -3.40 -0.38
CA ASN A 68 -3.56 -4.00 0.63
C ASN A 68 -2.07 -3.94 0.26
N GLY A 69 -1.74 -4.14 -1.02
CA GLY A 69 -0.40 -3.94 -1.55
C GLY A 69 0.10 -2.53 -1.27
N LEU A 70 -0.71 -1.51 -1.55
CA LEU A 70 -0.40 -0.12 -1.26
C LEU A 70 -0.25 0.15 0.25
N VAL A 71 -1.18 -0.32 1.08
CA VAL A 71 -1.08 -0.16 2.55
C VAL A 71 0.21 -0.77 3.11
N SER A 72 0.69 -1.86 2.52
CA SER A 72 1.97 -2.45 2.91
C SER A 72 3.16 -1.51 2.70
N LEU A 73 3.10 -0.61 1.71
CA LEU A 73 4.17 0.35 1.40
C LEU A 73 4.15 1.59 2.30
N VAL A 74 3.01 1.94 2.91
CA VAL A 74 2.87 3.16 3.76
C VAL A 74 3.85 3.18 4.94
N HIS A 75 4.26 2.01 5.44
CA HIS A 75 5.13 1.88 6.60
C HIS A 75 6.55 1.43 6.24
N ASP A 76 6.89 1.35 4.96
CA ASP A 76 8.23 0.97 4.50
C ASP A 76 9.23 2.12 4.75
N SER A 77 10.14 1.92 5.69
CA SER A 77 11.18 2.91 6.04
C SER A 77 12.34 2.94 5.06
N SER A 78 12.47 1.96 4.17
CA SER A 78 13.54 1.89 3.16
C SER A 78 13.26 2.79 1.94
N MET A 79 11.98 3.11 1.68
CA MET A 79 11.54 3.89 0.52
C MET A 79 10.55 5.00 0.92
N PRO A 80 11.00 6.03 1.66
CA PRO A 80 10.10 7.04 2.26
C PRO A 80 9.29 7.86 1.23
N ASP A 81 9.82 8.07 0.03
CA ASP A 81 9.12 8.73 -1.07
C ASP A 81 8.04 7.86 -1.70
N VAL A 82 8.29 6.55 -1.84
CA VAL A 82 7.27 5.58 -2.26
C VAL A 82 6.18 5.50 -1.21
N ALA A 83 6.54 5.42 0.08
CA ALA A 83 5.58 5.41 1.18
C ALA A 83 4.71 6.68 1.18
N HIS A 84 5.31 7.85 0.97
CA HIS A 84 4.58 9.11 0.88
C HIS A 84 3.63 9.17 -0.32
N THR A 85 4.13 8.83 -1.51
CA THR A 85 3.31 8.77 -2.74
C THR A 85 2.18 7.74 -2.59
N THR A 86 2.41 6.65 -1.86
CA THR A 86 1.40 5.64 -1.60
C THR A 86 0.31 6.13 -0.65
N MET A 87 0.66 6.97 0.34
CA MET A 87 -0.35 7.64 1.16
C MET A 87 -1.25 8.52 0.29
N GLU A 88 -0.68 9.30 -0.63
CA GLU A 88 -1.43 10.14 -1.57
C GLU A 88 -2.33 9.31 -2.50
N SER A 89 -1.82 8.21 -3.08
CA SER A 89 -2.63 7.34 -3.95
C SER A 89 -3.77 6.67 -3.21
N LEU A 90 -3.56 6.26 -1.95
CA LEU A 90 -4.63 5.72 -1.12
C LEU A 90 -5.71 6.77 -0.79
N LEU A 91 -5.35 8.04 -0.66
CA LEU A 91 -6.34 9.12 -0.51
C LEU A 91 -7.17 9.27 -1.79
N VAL A 92 -6.52 9.32 -2.97
CA VAL A 92 -7.22 9.38 -4.27
C VAL A 92 -8.18 8.20 -4.43
N LEU A 93 -7.71 6.97 -4.15
CA LEU A 93 -8.56 5.78 -4.24
C LEU A 93 -9.75 5.79 -3.28
N HIS A 94 -9.66 6.52 -2.16
CA HIS A 94 -10.74 6.69 -1.18
C HIS A 94 -11.62 7.91 -1.43
N GLU A 95 -11.39 8.68 -2.50
CA GLU A 95 -12.37 9.67 -2.96
C GLU A 95 -13.65 8.96 -3.38
N LYS A 96 -14.78 9.64 -3.17
CA LYS A 96 -16.11 9.05 -3.33
C LYS A 96 -16.29 8.47 -4.74
N GLU A 97 -15.93 9.25 -5.76
CA GLU A 97 -16.02 8.90 -7.17
C GLU A 97 -15.19 7.65 -7.50
N ASN A 98 -14.08 7.44 -6.79
CA ASN A 98 -13.21 6.28 -6.99
C ASN A 98 -13.65 5.06 -6.18
N ILE A 99 -14.27 5.24 -5.01
CA ILE A 99 -14.90 4.15 -4.25
C ILE A 99 -16.02 3.50 -5.05
N GLU A 100 -16.81 4.29 -5.78
CA GLU A 100 -17.87 3.79 -6.68
C GLU A 100 -17.31 2.85 -7.77
N LEU A 101 -16.04 2.99 -8.13
CA LEU A 101 -15.35 2.13 -9.09
C LEU A 101 -14.76 0.86 -8.49
N TRP A 102 -14.64 0.76 -7.15
CA TRP A 102 -14.03 -0.40 -6.50
C TRP A 102 -14.76 -1.70 -6.81
N ASN A 103 -16.09 -1.59 -6.87
CA ASN A 103 -16.99 -2.61 -7.36
C ASN A 103 -18.37 -1.95 -7.62
N PRO A 104 -18.72 -1.64 -8.88
CA PRO A 104 -19.99 -1.00 -9.21
C PRO A 104 -21.23 -1.81 -8.85
N GLU A 105 -21.15 -3.15 -8.81
CA GLU A 105 -22.30 -4.00 -8.52
C GLU A 105 -22.56 -4.15 -7.01
N ALA A 106 -21.51 -4.04 -6.19
CA ALA A 106 -21.59 -4.18 -4.73
C ALA A 106 -20.74 -3.14 -3.98
N CYS A 107 -20.88 -1.86 -4.34
CA CYS A 107 -20.02 -0.77 -3.87
C CYS A 107 -19.98 -0.66 -2.34
N ILE A 108 -21.13 -0.58 -1.66
CA ILE A 108 -21.18 -0.39 -0.21
C ILE A 108 -20.59 -1.58 0.57
N ASN A 109 -20.84 -2.82 0.12
CA ASN A 109 -20.27 -4.03 0.73
C ASN A 109 -18.75 -4.06 0.56
N THR A 110 -18.29 -3.71 -0.64
CA THR A 110 -16.87 -3.65 -1.00
C THR A 110 -16.16 -2.55 -0.20
N PHE A 111 -16.79 -1.39 -0.06
CA PHE A 111 -16.33 -0.29 0.79
C PHE A 111 -16.11 -0.75 2.23
N TRP A 112 -17.10 -1.40 2.85
CA TRP A 112 -16.98 -1.86 4.23
C TRP A 112 -15.83 -2.87 4.39
N SER A 113 -15.71 -3.81 3.47
CA SER A 113 -14.66 -4.84 3.50
C SER A 113 -13.26 -4.23 3.37
N ILE A 114 -13.00 -3.50 2.29
CA ILE A 114 -11.68 -2.96 1.97
C ILE A 114 -11.29 -1.87 2.96
N SER A 115 -12.17 -0.90 3.20
CA SER A 115 -11.84 0.26 4.03
C SER A 115 -11.61 -0.12 5.49
N SER A 116 -12.37 -1.09 6.02
CA SER A 116 -12.11 -1.61 7.37
C SER A 116 -10.78 -2.35 7.46
N GLN A 117 -10.39 -3.08 6.42
CA GLN A 117 -9.09 -3.74 6.36
C GLN A 117 -7.94 -2.74 6.39
N VAL A 118 -8.01 -1.63 5.65
CA VAL A 118 -7.01 -0.55 5.69
C VAL A 118 -6.82 -0.03 7.12
N LEU A 119 -7.93 0.29 7.80
CA LEU A 119 -7.91 0.77 9.18
C LEU A 119 -7.35 -0.26 10.16
N PHE A 120 -7.73 -1.52 10.00
CA PHE A 120 -7.21 -2.61 10.81
C PHE A 120 -5.68 -2.74 10.66
N SER A 121 -5.18 -2.82 9.43
CA SER A 121 -3.75 -2.97 9.13
C SER A 121 -2.91 -1.84 9.73
N ILE A 122 -3.34 -0.57 9.59
CA ILE A 122 -2.58 0.54 10.16
C ILE A 122 -2.70 0.61 11.69
N SER A 123 -3.84 0.22 12.26
CA SER A 123 -4.05 0.18 13.70
C SER A 123 -3.14 -0.86 14.37
N GLN A 124 -2.96 -2.02 13.73
CA GLN A 124 -1.98 -3.02 14.19
C GLN A 124 -0.56 -2.43 14.22
N LYS A 125 -0.16 -1.71 13.17
CA LYS A 125 1.16 -1.07 13.09
C LYS A 125 1.35 0.02 14.15
N LEU A 126 0.29 0.79 14.45
CA LEU A 126 0.29 1.80 15.52
C LEU A 126 0.53 1.18 16.89
N VAL A 127 -0.23 0.14 17.24
CA VAL A 127 -0.13 -0.55 18.54
C VAL A 127 1.22 -1.23 18.73
N LEU A 128 1.78 -1.81 17.67
CA LEU A 128 3.07 -2.49 17.70
C LEU A 128 4.28 -1.55 17.58
N HIS A 129 4.04 -0.24 17.54
CA HIS A 129 5.06 0.78 17.33
C HIS A 129 5.91 0.61 16.05
N GLN A 130 5.29 0.12 14.97
CA GLN A 130 5.94 -0.19 13.68
C GLN A 130 5.76 0.92 12.64
N ILE A 131 5.60 2.17 13.08
CA ILE A 131 5.47 3.32 12.19
C ILE A 131 6.70 4.20 12.30
N TYR A 132 7.34 4.46 11.16
CA TYR A 132 8.54 5.29 11.10
C TYR A 132 8.22 6.79 11.22
N ASN A 133 7.16 7.27 10.55
CA ASN A 133 6.78 8.68 10.50
C ASN A 133 5.38 8.91 11.09
N TYR A 134 5.29 8.86 12.42
CA TYR A 134 4.03 9.01 13.15
C TYR A 134 3.23 10.26 12.77
N PRO A 135 3.80 11.48 12.74
CA PRO A 135 3.02 12.68 12.43
C PRO A 135 2.35 12.60 11.05
N SER A 136 3.07 12.14 10.02
CA SER A 136 2.54 12.07 8.67
C SER A 136 1.50 10.96 8.52
N VAL A 137 1.77 9.78 9.10
CA VAL A 137 0.83 8.64 9.06
C VAL A 137 -0.45 8.95 9.83
N LEU A 138 -0.38 9.63 10.98
CA LEU A 138 -1.58 10.01 11.73
C LEU A 138 -2.39 11.09 11.01
N LYS A 139 -1.73 12.04 10.34
CA LYS A 139 -2.41 13.02 9.48
C LYS A 139 -3.11 12.32 8.31
N TRP A 140 -2.42 11.42 7.62
CA TRP A 140 -2.98 10.61 6.54
C TRP A 140 -4.17 9.76 7.00
N LEU A 141 -4.04 9.07 8.14
CA LEU A 141 -5.13 8.26 8.70
C LEU A 141 -6.37 9.11 9.00
N ARG A 142 -6.19 10.32 9.53
CA ARG A 142 -7.29 11.28 9.71
C ARG A 142 -7.97 11.61 8.38
N GLU A 143 -7.20 11.84 7.32
CA GLU A 143 -7.74 12.12 5.98
C GLU A 143 -8.52 10.94 5.40
N ILE A 144 -8.02 9.71 5.54
CA ILE A 144 -8.77 8.49 5.21
C ILE A 144 -10.11 8.42 5.95
N LEU A 145 -10.11 8.68 7.27
CA LEU A 145 -11.35 8.67 8.06
C LEU A 145 -12.36 9.75 7.60
N MET A 146 -11.87 10.92 7.18
CA MET A 146 -12.73 11.98 6.63
C MET A 146 -13.33 11.56 5.28
N LEU A 147 -12.56 10.94 4.40
CA LEU A 147 -13.04 10.42 3.11
C LEU A 147 -14.10 9.33 3.30
N ARG A 148 -13.87 8.39 4.23
CA ARG A 148 -14.88 7.38 4.61
C ARG A 148 -16.19 8.00 5.06
N ASN A 149 -16.12 8.99 5.96
CA ASN A 149 -17.32 9.68 6.43
C ASN A 149 -18.03 10.44 5.31
N THR A 150 -17.27 11.02 4.37
CA THR A 150 -17.81 11.74 3.21
C THR A 150 -18.59 10.79 2.29
N PHE A 151 -18.02 9.62 1.99
CA PHE A 151 -18.69 8.57 1.22
C PHE A 151 -19.96 8.08 1.94
N LEU A 152 -19.86 7.73 3.22
CA LEU A 152 -21.02 7.25 4.00
C LEU A 152 -22.13 8.28 4.17
N LEU A 153 -21.81 9.57 4.21
CA LEU A 153 -22.81 10.63 4.30
C LEU A 153 -23.63 10.73 2.99
N HIS A 154 -22.97 10.50 1.86
CA HIS A 154 -23.62 10.43 0.56
C HIS A 154 -24.51 9.18 0.44
N ASP A 155 -24.00 8.02 0.89
CA ASP A 155 -24.68 6.71 0.81
C ASP A 155 -25.41 6.32 2.10
N LYS A 156 -25.82 7.31 2.89
CA LYS A 156 -26.40 7.12 4.24
C LYS A 156 -27.59 6.16 4.27
N ASP A 157 -28.39 6.16 3.21
CA ASP A 157 -29.61 5.35 3.10
C ASP A 157 -29.28 3.88 2.79
N ASN A 158 -28.06 3.59 2.36
CA ASN A 158 -27.56 2.24 2.05
C ASN A 158 -26.44 1.80 2.99
N ALA A 159 -25.96 2.69 3.87
CA ALA A 159 -24.80 2.46 4.73
C ALA A 159 -24.92 1.23 5.65
N TYR A 160 -26.15 0.79 5.94
CA TYR A 160 -26.41 -0.41 6.73
C TYR A 160 -26.15 -1.72 5.95
N LEU A 161 -26.14 -1.69 4.62
CA LEU A 161 -25.88 -2.86 3.79
C LEU A 161 -24.45 -3.36 4.04
N GLY A 162 -24.30 -4.66 4.31
CA GLY A 162 -23.01 -5.27 4.63
C GLY A 162 -22.49 -4.96 6.04
N SER A 163 -23.16 -4.09 6.83
CA SER A 163 -22.74 -3.76 8.19
C SER A 163 -22.94 -4.90 9.20
N ASN A 164 -23.74 -5.91 8.86
CA ASN A 164 -24.23 -6.96 9.78
C ASN A 164 -24.93 -6.43 11.05
N ILE A 165 -25.29 -5.14 11.08
CA ILE A 165 -26.02 -4.53 12.19
C ILE A 165 -27.52 -4.77 11.98
N PRO A 166 -28.24 -5.38 12.95
CA PRO A 166 -29.69 -5.50 12.87
C PRO A 166 -30.35 -4.12 12.81
N MET A 167 -31.25 -3.91 11.84
CA MET A 167 -32.09 -2.70 11.80
C MET A 167 -33.05 -2.74 12.99
N ALA A 168 -33.08 -1.67 13.78
CA ALA A 168 -33.98 -1.50 14.93
C ALA A 168 -35.36 -0.98 14.50
#